data_AF-A0A0G4PKP5-F1
#
_entry.id   AF-A0A0G4PKP5-F1
#
_cell.length_a   1.000
_cell.length_b   1.000
_cell.length_c   1.000
_cell.angle_alpha   90.00
_cell.angle_beta   90.00
_cell.angle_gamma   90.00
#
_symmetry.space_group_name_H-M   'P 1'
#
loop_
_entity.id
_entity.type
_entity.pdbx_description
1 polymer ?
#
loop_
_entity_poly.entity_id
_entity_poly.type
_entity_poly.pdbx_seq_one_letter_code
_entity_poly.pdbx_strand_id
1 'polypeptide(L)'
;MSFLFGGAPKMSSAEKIAAAETEVEMISDMFNRLTESCTKKCIPADYREGDLNKGESVCLDRCVSKFFDVNIKVSEKMQGEANANKGGMGF
;
A
#
# COMPACT_ATOMS: atom_id res chain seq x y z
N MET A 1 16.74 19.78 42.22
CA MET A 1 17.54 20.10 41.01
C MET A 1 17.85 18.78 40.32
N SER A 2 17.69 18.68 38.99
CA SER A 2 17.97 17.51 38.10
C SER A 2 16.79 16.86 37.33
N PHE A 3 15.69 17.58 37.06
CA PHE A 3 14.65 17.12 36.11
C PHE A 3 14.78 17.73 34.70
N LEU A 4 15.98 18.21 34.31
CA LEU A 4 16.21 19.02 33.09
C LEU A 4 16.82 18.26 31.89
N PHE A 5 16.83 16.93 31.86
CA PHE A 5 17.37 16.15 30.73
C PHE A 5 16.47 14.95 30.36
N GLY A 6 15.23 15.24 29.94
CA GLY A 6 14.35 14.26 29.30
C GLY A 6 14.70 14.11 27.82
N GLY A 7 15.72 13.31 27.50
CA GLY A 7 15.97 12.87 26.13
C GLY A 7 14.80 12.04 25.63
N ALA A 8 14.28 12.35 24.44
CA ALA A 8 13.21 11.58 23.81
C ALA A 8 13.56 10.08 23.82
N PRO A 9 12.59 9.17 24.09
CA PRO A 9 12.85 7.74 24.05
C PRO A 9 13.36 7.37 22.66
N LYS A 10 14.63 6.97 22.56
CA LYS A 10 15.16 6.38 21.33
C LYS A 10 14.52 5.00 21.19
N MET A 11 13.72 4.81 20.14
CA MET A 11 13.22 3.48 19.76
C MET A 11 14.37 2.46 19.80
N SER A 12 14.13 1.34 20.46
CA SER A 12 15.10 0.24 20.53
C SER A 12 15.40 -0.28 19.12
N SER A 13 16.57 -0.91 18.93
CA SER A 13 16.89 -1.57 17.68
C SER A 13 15.84 -2.61 17.30
N ALA A 14 15.26 -3.31 18.29
CA ALA A 14 14.18 -4.26 18.10
C ALA A 14 12.90 -3.61 17.55
N GLU A 15 12.47 -2.47 18.11
CA GLU A 15 11.30 -1.74 17.59
C GLU A 15 11.51 -1.22 16.17
N LYS A 16 12.73 -0.80 15.82
CA LYS A 16 13.06 -0.37 14.45
C LYS A 16 13.03 -1.54 13.46
N ILE A 17 13.49 -2.71 13.86
CA ILE A 17 13.45 -3.92 13.03
C ILE A 17 12.01 -4.35 12.81
N ALA A 18 11.20 -4.41 13.87
CA ALA A 18 9.78 -4.76 13.77
C ALA A 18 8.98 -3.80 12.87
N ALA A 19 9.27 -2.50 12.94
CA ALA A 19 8.69 -1.52 12.03
C ALA A 19 9.08 -1.78 10.57
N ALA A 20 10.36 -2.05 10.30
CA ALA A 20 10.85 -2.35 8.96
C ALA A 20 10.26 -3.67 8.41
N GLU A 21 10.11 -4.70 9.24
CA GLU A 21 9.45 -5.96 8.86
C GLU A 21 8.01 -5.71 8.42
N THR A 22 7.28 -4.89 9.19
CA THR A 22 5.90 -4.52 8.86
C THR A 22 5.82 -3.77 7.52
N GLU A 23 6.74 -2.85 7.26
CA GLU A 23 6.80 -2.14 5.97
C GLU A 23 7.02 -3.09 4.79
N VAL A 24 7.91 -4.07 4.94
CA VAL A 24 8.19 -5.07 3.90
C VAL A 24 6.98 -5.97 3.65
N GLU A 25 6.29 -6.40 4.69
CA GLU A 25 5.07 -7.21 4.58
C GLU A 25 3.98 -6.44 3.81
N MET A 26 3.79 -5.16 4.12
CA MET A 26 2.81 -4.32 3.41
C MET A 26 3.14 -4.17 1.93
N ILE A 27 4.41 -3.92 1.57
CA ILE A 27 4.82 -3.81 0.16
C ILE A 27 4.61 -5.13 -0.57
N SER A 28 4.87 -6.25 0.10
CA SER A 28 4.71 -7.59 -0.47
C SER A 28 3.24 -7.91 -0.76
N ASP A 29 2.32 -7.64 0.18
CA ASP A 29 0.88 -7.80 -0.06
C ASP A 29 0.38 -6.90 -1.19
N MET A 30 0.84 -5.64 -1.21
CA MET A 30 0.50 -4.70 -2.28
C MET A 30 0.94 -5.21 -3.66
N PHE A 31 2.17 -5.74 -3.77
CA PHE A 31 2.69 -6.29 -5.02
C PHE A 31 1.90 -7.51 -5.49
N ASN A 32 1.52 -8.40 -4.58
CA ASN A 32 0.70 -9.57 -4.90
C ASN A 32 -0.67 -9.15 -5.44
N ARG A 33 -1.35 -8.21 -4.78
CA ARG A 33 -2.65 -7.68 -5.23
C ARG A 33 -2.56 -6.92 -6.55
N LEU A 34 -1.48 -6.16 -6.75
CA LEU A 34 -1.21 -5.47 -8.01
C LEU A 34 -1.08 -6.48 -9.16
N THR A 35 -0.25 -7.50 -8.96
CA THR A 35 0.01 -8.54 -9.96
C THR A 35 -1.27 -9.30 -10.29
N GLU A 36 -2.03 -9.76 -9.29
CA GLU A 36 -3.31 -10.45 -9.51
C GLU A 36 -4.32 -9.56 -10.25
N SER A 37 -4.46 -8.30 -9.84
CA SER A 37 -5.43 -7.36 -10.42
C SER A 37 -5.09 -7.03 -11.88
N CYS A 38 -3.82 -6.76 -12.17
CA CYS A 38 -3.40 -6.34 -13.51
C CYS A 38 -3.30 -7.51 -14.49
N THR A 39 -2.86 -8.70 -14.05
CA THR A 39 -2.92 -9.89 -14.90
C THR A 39 -4.35 -10.22 -15.28
N LYS A 40 -5.29 -10.24 -14.32
CA LYS A 40 -6.71 -10.49 -14.58
C LYS A 40 -7.37 -9.46 -15.52
N LYS A 41 -6.91 -8.21 -15.51
CA LYS A 41 -7.48 -7.13 -16.33
C LYS A 41 -6.87 -7.03 -17.73
N CYS A 42 -5.60 -7.36 -17.87
CA CYS A 42 -4.83 -7.07 -19.08
C CYS A 42 -4.41 -8.31 -19.86
N ILE A 43 -4.35 -9.49 -19.24
CA ILE A 43 -3.93 -10.73 -19.89
C ILE A 43 -5.16 -11.61 -20.13
N PRO A 44 -5.59 -11.81 -21.39
CA PRO A 44 -6.71 -12.68 -21.70
C PRO A 44 -6.34 -14.16 -21.42
N ALA A 45 -7.35 -14.98 -21.14
CA ALA A 45 -7.15 -16.42 -20.92
C ALA A 45 -6.84 -17.21 -22.22
N ASP A 46 -6.96 -16.57 -23.38
CA ASP A 46 -6.56 -17.12 -24.68
C ASP A 46 -5.10 -16.74 -24.98
N TYR A 47 -4.18 -17.66 -24.68
CA TYR A 47 -2.74 -17.45 -24.84
C TYR A 47 -2.29 -17.87 -26.25
N ARG A 48 -2.17 -16.89 -27.14
CA ARG A 48 -1.79 -17.12 -28.55
C ARG A 48 -0.28 -17.22 -28.76
N GLU A 49 0.49 -16.55 -27.90
CA GLU A 49 1.95 -16.50 -27.90
C GLU A 49 2.48 -16.31 -26.46
N GLY A 50 3.76 -16.56 -26.23
CA GLY A 50 4.38 -16.49 -24.90
C GLY A 50 4.84 -15.08 -24.50
N ASP A 51 5.03 -14.19 -25.47
CA ASP A 51 5.45 -12.81 -25.25
C ASP A 51 4.24 -11.89 -25.09
N LEU A 52 4.42 -10.81 -24.34
CA LEU A 52 3.38 -9.78 -24.22
C LEU A 52 3.27 -8.99 -25.53
N ASN A 53 2.07 -8.94 -26.08
CA ASN A 53 1.81 -8.06 -27.21
C ASN A 53 1.79 -6.59 -26.76
N LYS A 54 1.93 -5.66 -27.72
CA LYS A 54 1.94 -4.21 -27.43
C LYS A 54 0.71 -3.74 -26.65
N GLY A 55 -0.45 -4.33 -26.89
CA GLY A 55 -1.69 -4.00 -26.19
C GLY A 55 -1.64 -4.40 -24.71
N GLU A 56 -1.16 -5.62 -24.43
CA GLU A 56 -0.96 -6.13 -23.08
C GLU A 56 0.06 -5.29 -22.31
N SER A 57 1.23 -4.97 -22.91
CA SER A 57 2.25 -4.13 -22.26
C SER A 57 1.70 -2.75 -21.88
N VAL A 58 1.04 -2.06 -22.83
CA VAL A 58 0.46 -0.74 -22.55
C VAL A 58 -0.71 -0.82 -21.56
N CYS A 59 -1.47 -1.92 -21.57
CA CYS A 59 -2.51 -2.15 -20.57
C CYS A 59 -1.92 -2.30 -19.17
N LEU A 60 -0.86 -3.09 -19.01
CA LEU A 60 -0.18 -3.29 -17.72
C LEU A 60 0.34 -1.96 -17.15
N ASP A 61 1.01 -1.14 -17.96
CA ASP A 61 1.49 0.19 -17.53
C ASP A 61 0.34 1.08 -17.01
N ARG A 62 -0.77 1.13 -17.77
CA ARG A 62 -1.98 1.88 -17.38
C ARG A 62 -2.64 1.28 -16.15
N CYS A 63 -2.63 -0.05 -16.02
CA CYS A 63 -3.22 -0.74 -14.88
C CYS A 63 -2.47 -0.40 -13.59
N VAL A 64 -1.13 -0.43 -13.62
CA VAL A 64 -0.28 -0.08 -12.48
C VAL A 64 -0.53 1.37 -12.07
N SER A 65 -0.51 2.31 -13.02
CA SER A 65 -0.82 3.73 -12.74
C SER A 65 -2.19 3.88 -12.08
N LYS A 66 -3.24 3.26 -12.63
CA LYS A 66 -4.59 3.33 -12.05
C LYS A 66 -4.70 2.64 -10.69
N PHE A 67 -3.95 1.56 -10.45
CA PHE A 67 -3.97 0.84 -9.19
C PHE A 67 -3.49 1.76 -8.06
N PHE A 68 -2.39 2.47 -8.26
CA PHE A 68 -1.88 3.43 -7.27
C PHE A 68 -2.79 4.65 -7.12
N ASP A 69 -3.32 5.20 -8.22
CA ASP A 69 -4.29 6.31 -8.14
C ASP A 69 -5.51 5.93 -7.29
N VAL A 70 -6.02 4.71 -7.45
CA VAL A 70 -7.14 4.20 -6.64
C VAL A 70 -6.70 3.93 -5.20
N ASN A 71 -5.51 3.37 -4.99
CA ASN A 71 -4.98 3.08 -3.65
C ASN A 71 -4.85 4.36 -2.81
N ILE A 72 -4.37 5.46 -3.40
CA ILE A 72 -4.29 6.78 -2.74
C ILE A 72 -5.68 7.29 -2.36
N LYS A 73 -6.62 7.32 -3.32
CA LYS A 73 -7.99 7.81 -3.07
C LYS A 73 -8.74 7.01 -2.01
N VAL A 74 -8.55 5.68 -2.00
CA VAL A 74 -9.10 4.81 -0.95
C VAL A 74 -8.48 5.16 0.40
N SER A 75 -7.17 5.38 0.45
CA SER A 75 -6.46 5.77 1.68
C SER A 75 -6.95 7.11 2.23
N GLU A 76 -7.12 8.12 1.38
CA GLU A 76 -7.68 9.43 1.74
C GLU A 76 -9.10 9.29 2.32
N LYS A 77 -9.94 8.46 1.68
CA LYS A 77 -11.31 8.22 2.14
C LYS A 77 -11.34 7.52 3.49
N MET A 78 -10.52 6.48 3.68
CA MET A 78 -10.44 5.75 4.95
C MET A 78 -9.96 6.66 6.09
N GLN A 79 -9.00 7.56 5.84
CA GLN A 79 -8.56 8.55 6.83
C GLN A 79 -9.68 9.56 7.16
N GLY A 80 -10.41 10.03 6.14
CA GLY A 80 -11.57 10.90 6.33
C GLY A 80 -12.67 10.26 7.18
N GLU A 81 -13.01 8.99 6.89
CA GLU A 81 -14.01 8.23 7.66
C GLU A 81 -13.54 7.93 9.09
N ALA A 82 -12.26 7.59 9.30
CA ALA A 82 -11.69 7.36 10.62
C ALA A 82 -11.75 8.63 11.50
N ASN A 83 -11.51 9.80 10.90
CA ASN A 83 -11.62 11.09 11.60
C ASN A 83 -13.08 11.43 11.91
N ALA A 84 -14.02 11.12 11.01
CA ALA A 84 -15.45 11.30 11.27
C ALA A 84 -15.95 10.38 12.39
N ASN A 85 -15.52 9.11 12.43
CA ASN A 85 -15.93 8.16 13.47
C ASN A 85 -15.36 8.48 14.86
N LYS A 86 -14.18 9.10 14.95
CA LYS A 86 -13.63 9.58 16.23
C LYS A 86 -14.44 10.75 16.84
N GLY A 87 -15.27 11.44 16.05
CA GLY A 87 -16.18 12.47 16.54
C GLY A 87 -17.50 11.95 17.13
N GLY A 88 -17.77 10.64 17.07
CA GLY A 88 -19.03 10.02 17.53
C GLY A 88 -18.98 9.32 18.90
N MET A 89 -17.81 9.13 19.49
CA MET A 89 -17.63 8.49 20.82
C MET A 89 -17.42 9.53 21.93
N GLY A 90 -18.27 10.57 21.93
CA GLY A 90 -18.28 11.64 22.93
C GLY A 90 -19.65 11.81 23.56
N PHE A 91 -20.20 10.74 24.16
CA PHE A 91 -21.23 10.77 25.19
C PHE A 91 -20.95 9.66 26.20
#